data_AF-A0A162FZL8-F1
#
_entry.id   AF-A0A162FZL8-F1
#
_cell.length_a   1.000
_cell.length_b   1.000
_cell.length_c   1.000
_cell.angle_alpha   90.00
_cell.angle_beta   90.00
_cell.angle_gamma   90.00
#
_symmetry.space_group_name_H-M   'P 1'
#
loop_
_entity.id
_entity.type
_entity.pdbx_description
1 polymer ?
#
loop_
_entity_poly.entity_id
_entity_poly.type
_entity_poly.pdbx_seq_one_letter_code
_entity_poly.pdbx_strand_id
1 'polypeptide(L)'
;MSLRLPFDAEPLRTAPLLTQRLLLRPLGLDDADDHAHYQGDPEAVRSLRWPVRTPEESREHLLRRLPSTRLAADGDAAVLAIVRARGSSPAG
;
A
#
# COMPACT_ATOMS: atom_id res chain seq x y z
N MET A 1 1.48 11.71 -21.07
CA MET A 1 0.75 10.89 -22.05
C MET A 1 -0.28 10.06 -21.26
N SER A 2 -1.17 9.32 -21.92
CA SER A 2 -2.12 8.45 -21.22
C SER A 2 -1.51 7.05 -21.06
N LEU A 3 -1.59 6.50 -19.86
CA LEU A 3 -1.11 5.14 -19.57
C LEU A 3 -1.92 4.13 -20.39
N ARG A 4 -1.27 3.33 -21.22
CA ARG A 4 -1.95 2.32 -22.05
C ARG A 4 -1.97 0.97 -21.35
N LEU A 5 -3.11 0.66 -20.73
CA LEU A 5 -3.44 -0.66 -20.20
C LEU A 5 -4.38 -1.38 -21.17
N PRO A 6 -4.32 -2.72 -21.29
CA PRO A 6 -5.23 -3.49 -22.15
C PRO A 6 -6.63 -3.66 -21.54
N PHE A 7 -6.93 -2.95 -20.44
CA PHE A 7 -8.19 -2.97 -19.71
C PHE A 7 -8.41 -1.63 -19.00
N ASP A 8 -9.66 -1.33 -18.65
CA ASP A 8 -9.99 -0.18 -17.81
C ASP A 8 -9.53 -0.41 -16.38
N ALA A 9 -8.61 0.43 -15.90
CA ALA A 9 -8.17 0.38 -14.51
C ALA A 9 -9.20 1.08 -13.62
N GLU A 10 -10.06 0.31 -12.97
CA GLU A 10 -10.97 0.83 -11.95
C GLU A 10 -10.23 1.17 -10.65
N PRO A 11 -10.75 2.11 -9.83
CA PRO A 11 -10.17 2.40 -8.53
C PRO A 11 -10.12 1.16 -7.62
N LEU A 12 -9.08 1.03 -6.81
CA LEU A 12 -8.84 -0.07 -5.85
C LEU A 12 -9.91 -0.24 -4.76
N ARG A 13 -11.01 0.53 -4.80
CA ARG A 13 -12.09 0.53 -3.82
C ARG A 13 -13.09 -0.62 -4.00
N THR A 14 -12.97 -1.40 -5.07
CA THR A 14 -13.97 -2.37 -5.51
C THR A 14 -13.90 -3.73 -4.80
N ALA A 15 -12.72 -4.33 -4.65
CA ALA A 15 -12.54 -5.55 -3.85
C ALA A 15 -11.06 -5.77 -3.47
N PRO A 16 -10.76 -6.29 -2.26
CA PRO A 16 -9.41 -6.68 -1.90
C PRO A 16 -8.94 -7.89 -2.70
N LEU A 17 -7.64 -7.97 -3.00
CA LEU A 17 -7.04 -9.14 -3.61
C LEU A 17 -6.64 -10.14 -2.53
N LEU A 18 -7.11 -11.38 -2.65
CA LEU A 18 -6.79 -12.46 -1.73
C LEU A 18 -5.80 -13.43 -2.37
N THR A 19 -4.81 -13.83 -1.58
CA THR A 19 -3.88 -14.93 -1.90
C THR A 19 -3.97 -15.98 -0.80
N GLN A 20 -3.20 -17.06 -0.91
CA GLN A 20 -3.14 -18.10 0.13
C GLN A 20 -2.80 -17.55 1.53
N ARG A 21 -2.05 -16.44 1.63
CA ARG A 21 -1.52 -15.93 2.91
C ARG A 21 -1.76 -14.44 3.14
N LEU A 22 -2.13 -13.68 2.11
CA LEU A 22 -2.18 -12.23 2.13
C LEU A 22 -3.53 -11.71 1.62
N LEU A 23 -3.97 -10.63 2.24
CA LEU A 23 -5.06 -9.77 1.79
C LEU A 23 -4.44 -8.43 1.42
N LEU A 24 -4.63 -8.02 0.17
CA LEU A 24 -4.20 -6.71 -0.33
C LEU A 24 -5.45 -5.84 -0.46
N ARG A 25 -5.46 -4.70 0.23
CA ARG A 25 -6.60 -3.78 0.26
C ARG A 25 -6.14 -2.33 0.07
N PRO A 26 -7.05 -1.38 -0.21
CA PRO A 26 -6.74 0.04 -0.13
C PRO A 26 -6.00 0.40 1.15
N LEU A 27 -4.97 1.24 0.99
CA LEU A 27 -4.27 1.87 2.09
C LEU A 27 -5.22 2.84 2.82
N GLY A 28 -5.23 2.78 4.15
CA GLY A 28 -6.06 3.59 5.03
C GLY A 28 -5.25 4.33 6.09
N LEU A 29 -5.93 5.19 6.85
CA LEU A 29 -5.31 5.91 7.97
C LEU A 29 -4.90 4.97 9.12
N ASP A 30 -5.60 3.86 9.28
CA ASP A 30 -5.30 2.85 10.31
C ASP A 30 -3.98 2.11 10.05
N ASP A 31 -3.40 2.25 8.85
CA ASP A 31 -2.09 1.69 8.49
C ASP A 31 -0.92 2.61 8.91
N ALA A 32 -1.18 3.74 9.58
CA ALA A 32 -0.15 4.74 9.88
C ALA A 32 1.00 4.21 10.74
N ASP A 33 0.69 3.38 11.74
CA ASP A 33 1.72 2.83 12.64
C ASP A 33 2.60 1.81 11.92
N ASP A 34 1.99 0.88 11.15
CA ASP A 34 2.72 -0.08 10.31
C ASP A 34 3.57 0.63 9.26
N HIS A 35 3.03 1.71 8.66
CA HIS A 35 3.71 2.51 7.66
C HIS A 35 4.90 3.28 8.25
N ALA A 36 4.75 3.85 9.45
CA ALA A 36 5.85 4.48 10.17
C ALA A 36 6.92 3.47 10.60
N HIS A 37 6.52 2.27 11.01
CA HIS A 37 7.45 1.24 11.46
C HIS A 37 8.47 0.86 10.37
N TYR A 38 8.02 0.52 9.16
CA TYR A 38 8.97 0.13 8.10
C TYR A 38 9.73 1.32 7.52
N GLN A 39 9.14 2.53 7.51
CA GLN A 39 9.85 3.73 7.03
C GLN A 39 10.91 4.23 8.01
N GLY A 40 10.76 3.89 9.30
CA GLY A 40 11.73 4.16 10.35
C GLY A 40 12.85 3.11 10.47
N ASP A 41 12.71 1.94 9.85
CA ASP A 41 13.69 0.85 9.93
C ASP A 41 14.79 1.01 8.86
N PRO A 42 16.06 1.29 9.25
CA PRO A 42 17.17 1.45 8.32
C PRO A 42 17.44 0.22 7.46
N GLU A 43 17.22 -0.99 7.99
CA GLU A 43 17.42 -2.23 7.24
C GLU A 43 16.32 -2.42 6.20
N ALA A 44 15.07 -2.11 6.55
CA ALA A 44 13.94 -2.20 5.62
C ALA A 44 14.09 -1.21 4.44
N VAL A 45 14.61 0.00 4.70
CA VAL A 45 14.74 1.04 3.67
C VAL A 45 16.10 1.07 2.98
N ARG A 46 17.07 0.23 3.36
CA ARG A 46 18.46 0.27 2.84
C ARG A 46 18.57 0.24 1.31
N SER A 47 17.63 -0.41 0.64
CA SER A 47 17.61 -0.55 -0.84
C SER A 47 16.73 0.49 -1.54
N LEU A 48 16.06 1.34 -0.77
CA LEU A 48 15.11 2.32 -1.27
C LEU A 48 15.83 3.65 -1.48
N ARG A 49 15.38 4.45 -2.45
CA ARG A 49 16.00 5.75 -2.77
C ARG A 49 15.58 6.88 -1.83
N TRP A 50 14.86 6.57 -0.76
CA TRP A 50 14.36 7.55 0.21
C TRP A 50 15.01 7.35 1.58
N PRO A 51 15.11 8.42 2.39
CA PRO A 51 15.70 8.33 3.72
C PRO A 51 14.81 7.54 4.69
N VAL A 52 15.41 7.13 5.81
CA VAL A 52 14.69 6.76 7.04
C VAL A 52 13.86 7.97 7.48
N ARG A 53 12.61 7.73 7.88
CA ARG A 53 11.67 8.79 8.27
C ARG A 53 11.31 8.72 9.75
N THR A 54 11.01 9.87 10.33
CA THR A 54 10.34 9.93 11.64
C THR A 54 8.87 9.46 11.53
N PRO A 55 8.18 9.17 12.64
CA PRO A 55 6.75 8.88 12.62
C PRO A 55 5.91 10.00 11.97
N GLU A 56 6.26 11.27 12.20
CA GLU A 56 5.58 12.45 11.64
C GLU A 56 5.78 12.54 10.14
N GLU A 57 7.02 12.42 9.66
CA GLU A 57 7.35 12.39 8.22
C GLU A 57 6.68 11.21 7.51
N SER A 58 6.60 10.07 8.19
CA SER A 58 5.92 8.87 7.68
C SER A 58 4.42 9.09 7.56
N ARG A 59 3.79 9.77 8.53
CA ARG A 59 2.38 10.15 8.48
C ARG A 59 2.10 11.14 7.35
N GLU A 60 2.94 12.15 7.17
CA GLU A 60 2.82 13.08 6.03
C GLU A 60 2.95 12.34 4.70
N HIS A 61 3.89 11.41 4.61
CA HIS A 61 4.07 10.57 3.43
C HIS A 61 2.82 9.71 3.18
N LEU A 62 2.25 9.07 4.20
CA LEU A 62 1.02 8.28 4.11
C LEU A 62 -0.12 9.12 3.53
N LEU A 63 -0.36 10.32 4.05
CA LEU A 63 -1.43 11.20 3.60
C LEU A 63 -1.32 11.54 2.09
N ARG A 64 -0.10 11.67 1.57
CA ARG A 64 0.14 11.87 0.13
C ARG A 64 -0.16 10.63 -0.72
N ARG A 65 -0.15 9.43 -0.12
CA ARG A 65 -0.39 8.15 -0.82
C ARG A 65 -1.85 7.71 -0.77
N LEU A 66 -2.64 8.14 0.21
CA LEU A 66 -4.06 7.75 0.33
C LEU A 66 -4.90 8.03 -0.94
N PRO A 67 -4.68 9.11 -1.71
CA PRO A 67 -5.44 9.33 -2.96
C PRO A 67 -5.06 8.39 -4.10
N SER A 68 -3.87 7.77 -4.05
CA SER A 68 -3.29 6.92 -5.10
C SER A 68 -4.01 5.57 -5.21
N THR A 69 -5.14 5.59 -5.90
CA THR A 69 -6.11 4.48 -5.93
C THR A 69 -6.43 3.96 -7.34
N ARG A 70 -5.89 4.55 -8.40
CA ARG A 70 -6.20 4.21 -9.79
C ARG A 70 -4.97 4.44 -10.69
N LEU A 71 -4.87 3.71 -11.80
CA LEU A 71 -3.83 3.88 -12.83
C LEU A 71 -4.49 4.33 -14.15
N ALA A 72 -4.77 5.63 -14.31
CA ALA A 72 -5.46 6.17 -15.49
C ALA A 72 -4.54 7.01 -16.39
N ALA A 73 -3.54 7.68 -15.82
CA ALA A 73 -2.60 8.55 -16.50
C ALA A 73 -1.15 8.28 -16.09
N ASP A 74 -0.20 8.81 -16.86
CA ASP A 74 1.22 8.75 -16.49
C ASP A 74 1.45 9.43 -15.13
N GLY A 75 2.25 8.80 -14.28
CA GLY A 75 2.54 9.29 -12.93
C GLY A 75 1.52 8.86 -11.88
N ASP A 76 0.40 8.26 -12.27
CA ASP A 76 -0.52 7.64 -11.33
C ASP A 76 0.14 6.47 -10.60
N ALA A 77 -0.34 6.27 -9.37
CA ALA A 77 0.03 5.12 -8.57
C ALA A 77 -1.22 4.52 -7.92
N ALA A 78 -1.15 3.22 -7.67
CA ALA A 78 -2.14 2.48 -6.91
C ALA A 78 -1.42 1.85 -5.70
N VAL A 79 -1.79 2.26 -4.49
CA VAL A 79 -1.08 1.89 -3.26
C VAL A 79 -1.97 1.03 -2.39
N LEU A 80 -1.44 -0.13 -2.01
CA LEU A 80 -2.15 -1.15 -1.27
C LEU A 80 -1.48 -1.37 0.08
N ALA A 81 -2.29 -1.55 1.12
CA ALA A 81 -1.84 -2.19 2.35
C ALA A 81 -1.81 -3.71 2.13
N ILE A 82 -0.75 -4.36 2.62
CA ILE A 82 -0.57 -5.81 2.56
C ILE A 82 -0.66 -6.33 3.97
N VAL A 83 -1.73 -7.07 4.27
CA VAL A 83 -1.94 -7.68 5.58
C VAL A 83 -2.04 -9.20 5.45
N ARG A 84 -1.84 -9.91 6.55
CA ARG A 84 -2.08 -11.37 6.56
C ARG A 84 -3.56 -11.62 6.26
N ALA A 85 -3.82 -12.55 5.33
CA ALA A 85 -5.14 -13.13 5.23
C ALA A 85 -5.45 -13.80 6.57
N ARG A 86 -6.60 -13.50 7.18
CA ARG A 86 -7.07 -14.31 8.32
C ARG A 86 -7.19 -15.73 7.82
N GLY A 87 -6.37 -16.64 8.34
CA GLY A 87 -6.54 -18.05 8.06
C GLY A 87 -7.91 -18.48 8.57
N SER A 88 -8.65 -19.25 7.77
CA SER A 88 -9.46 -20.29 8.39
C SER A 88 -8.47 -21.15 9.17
N SER A 89 -8.38 -20.97 10.48
CA SER A 89 -7.79 -22.01 11.31
C SER A 89 -8.64 -23.26 11.05
N PRO A 90 -8.08 -24.42 10.68
CA PRO A 90 -8.81 -25.64 10.95
C PRO A 90 -9.03 -25.63 12.47
N ALA A 91 -10.29 -25.73 12.90
CA ALA A 91 -10.58 -26.03 14.28
C ALA A 91 -9.76 -27.29 14.65
N GLY A 92 -9.01 -27.21 15.73
CA GLY A 92 -8.42 -28.38 16.37
C GLY A 92 -9.49 -29.27 16.98
#